data_AF-A0A0C2FNM7-F1
#
_entry.id   AF-A0A0C2FNM7-F1
#
_cell.length_a   1.000
_cell.length_b   1.000
_cell.length_c   1.000
_cell.angle_alpha   90.00
_cell.angle_beta   90.00
_cell.angle_gamma   90.00
#
_symmetry.space_group_name_H-M   'P 1'
#
loop_
_entity.id
_entity.type
_entity.pdbx_description
1 polymer ?
#
loop_
_entity_poly.entity_id
_entity_poly.type
_entity_poly.pdbx_seq_one_letter_code
_entity_poly.pdbx_strand_id
1 'polypeptide(L)'
;LFRRDWKVTAQKAEELALEVERLETECDVKEAQKGELETRINEITCRLDQLRAESSTKITDLTEQLNSSTASAAAFEQDLKKTQSALASARIHVVVFAESEKRAVAEHEMGLMREQLLQNASLLASPHFSRAGSMRSENGRQPFSLSGPDGNSVSFGGSSSDLDEIALILRQQQMINDLRMRAEQYQRENERLRNVVEASSLVDSLEKRTSLRSFESHKLQELESAYSKMKLEFERLVAEKADAGLENMNVKLLFDRLIEDNDRRREESAELRAMLSTRFERQSLLAGGSPRPDSGHWSAGHSDDGSSDLDEELCLERQCRQLKALAENLNRVLMDRNREIEKLEKRLLETTPAFVSSSPAYSTFTTDRSWWSSPPTPAPSECGTRPLADRLSEMCETVLFAAPSVIAMWLAYNKG
;
A
#
# COMPACT_ATOMS: atom_id res chain seq x y z
N LEU A 1 -66.92 70.61 40.21
CA LEU A 1 -66.03 69.54 40.71
C LEU A 1 -66.50 68.19 40.15
N PHE A 2 -67.69 67.70 40.49
CA PHE A 2 -68.29 66.44 39.96
C PHE A 2 -68.13 66.12 38.46
N ARG A 3 -68.33 67.09 37.55
CA ARG A 3 -68.18 66.86 36.08
C ARG A 3 -66.74 66.58 35.64
N ARG A 4 -65.73 67.08 36.35
CA ARG A 4 -64.31 66.82 36.03
C ARG A 4 -63.92 65.44 36.53
N ASP A 5 -64.34 65.06 37.72
CA ASP A 5 -64.04 63.75 38.30
C ASP A 5 -64.68 62.60 37.50
N TRP A 6 -65.89 62.82 36.98
CA TRP A 6 -66.54 61.88 36.05
C TRP A 6 -65.78 61.71 34.73
N LYS A 7 -65.24 62.79 34.16
CA LYS A 7 -64.45 62.70 32.92
C LYS A 7 -63.14 61.94 33.12
N VAL A 8 -62.46 62.15 34.25
CA VAL A 8 -61.22 61.45 34.57
C VAL A 8 -61.47 59.96 34.83
N THR A 9 -62.57 59.61 35.48
CA THR A 9 -62.96 58.21 35.71
C THR A 9 -63.38 57.51 34.42
N ALA A 10 -64.12 58.18 33.53
CA ALA A 10 -64.47 57.65 32.22
C ALA A 10 -63.25 57.39 31.34
N GLN A 11 -62.28 58.32 31.32
CA GLN A 11 -61.05 58.15 30.54
C GLN A 11 -60.19 56.99 31.05
N LYS A 12 -60.06 56.83 32.38
CA LYS A 12 -59.38 55.67 32.97
C LYS A 12 -60.09 54.34 32.66
N ALA A 13 -61.42 54.34 32.60
CA ALA A 13 -62.17 53.14 32.25
C ALA A 13 -61.94 52.74 30.77
N GLU A 14 -61.84 53.72 29.88
CA GLU A 14 -61.52 53.51 28.47
C GLU A 14 -60.07 53.02 28.28
N GLU A 15 -59.10 53.60 29.00
CA GLU A 15 -57.71 53.12 29.00
C GLU A 15 -57.59 51.68 29.51
N LEU A 16 -58.31 51.33 30.58
CA LEU A 16 -58.34 49.95 31.09
C LEU A 16 -59.00 48.98 30.11
N ALA A 17 -60.04 49.41 29.40
CA ALA A 17 -60.70 48.56 28.40
C ALA A 17 -59.75 48.23 27.23
N LEU A 18 -59.01 49.23 26.74
CA LEU A 18 -58.00 49.04 25.70
C LEU A 18 -56.84 48.14 26.16
N GLU A 19 -56.39 48.28 27.42
CA GLU A 19 -55.34 47.41 27.95
C GLU A 19 -55.82 45.97 28.13
N VAL A 20 -57.08 45.76 28.52
CA VAL A 20 -57.67 44.41 28.58
C VAL A 20 -57.72 43.78 27.19
N GLU A 21 -58.20 44.49 26.17
CA GLU A 21 -58.23 44.00 24.78
C GLU A 21 -56.81 43.67 24.26
N ARG A 22 -55.83 44.52 24.60
CA ARG A 22 -54.41 44.26 24.28
C ARG A 22 -53.89 42.99 24.97
N LEU A 23 -54.23 42.78 26.25
CA LEU A 23 -53.81 41.61 26.99
C LEU A 23 -54.51 40.33 26.52
N GLU A 24 -55.78 40.40 26.13
CA GLU A 24 -56.52 39.28 25.53
C GLU A 24 -55.88 38.84 24.22
N THR A 25 -55.60 39.80 23.32
CA THR A 25 -54.90 39.48 22.06
C THR A 25 -53.47 38.94 22.28
N GLU A 26 -52.76 39.45 23.29
CA GLU A 26 -51.45 38.90 23.67
C GLU A 26 -51.58 37.45 24.19
N CYS A 27 -52.60 37.14 24.99
CA CYS A 27 -52.88 35.79 25.47
C CYS A 27 -53.19 34.82 24.31
N ASP A 28 -54.04 35.22 23.36
CA ASP A 28 -54.38 34.41 22.18
C ASP A 28 -53.14 34.07 21.35
N VAL A 29 -52.27 35.05 21.11
CA VAL A 29 -51.01 34.84 20.38
C VAL A 29 -50.09 33.89 21.15
N LYS A 30 -49.99 34.04 22.47
CA LYS A 30 -49.18 33.15 23.31
C LYS A 30 -49.73 31.72 23.34
N GLU A 31 -51.04 31.55 23.35
CA GLU A 31 -51.69 30.25 23.31
C GLU A 31 -51.48 29.56 21.95
N ALA A 32 -51.58 30.31 20.84
CA ALA A 32 -51.23 29.81 19.51
C ALA A 32 -49.75 29.38 19.41
N GLN A 33 -48.82 30.21 19.88
CA GLN A 33 -47.39 29.88 19.92
C GLN A 33 -47.11 28.64 20.77
N LYS A 34 -47.80 28.50 21.91
CA LYS A 34 -47.70 27.31 22.75
C LYS A 34 -48.17 26.06 21.99
N GLY A 35 -49.30 26.13 21.29
CA GLY A 35 -49.81 25.04 20.47
C GLY A 35 -48.82 24.60 19.39
N GLU A 36 -48.20 25.54 18.67
CA GLU A 36 -47.19 25.24 17.65
C GLU A 36 -45.93 24.58 18.23
N LEU A 37 -45.49 25.01 19.43
CA LEU A 37 -44.36 24.39 20.11
C LEU A 37 -44.69 22.97 20.58
N GLU A 38 -45.91 22.74 21.09
CA GLU A 38 -46.38 21.41 21.48
C GLU A 38 -46.44 20.45 20.28
N THR A 39 -46.94 20.89 19.13
CA THR A 39 -46.93 20.06 17.91
C THR A 39 -45.51 19.75 17.46
N ARG A 40 -44.60 20.73 17.49
CA ARG A 40 -43.20 20.53 17.12
C ARG A 40 -42.48 19.57 18.07
N ILE A 41 -42.76 19.64 19.37
CA ILE A 41 -42.23 18.69 20.36
C ILE A 41 -42.72 17.27 20.04
N ASN A 42 -44.01 17.10 19.73
CA ASN A 42 -44.58 15.79 19.40
C ASN A 42 -43.97 15.21 18.12
N GLU A 43 -43.78 16.02 17.08
CA GLU A 43 -43.13 15.59 15.83
C GLU A 43 -41.69 15.12 16.06
N ILE A 44 -40.90 15.90 16.82
CA ILE A 44 -39.51 15.54 17.14
C ILE A 44 -39.47 14.26 17.97
N THR A 45 -40.37 14.11 18.94
CA THR A 45 -40.47 12.92 19.79
C THR A 45 -40.80 11.68 18.96
N CYS A 46 -41.79 11.77 18.07
CA CYS A 46 -42.15 10.67 17.17
C CYS A 46 -40.98 10.29 16.25
N ARG A 47 -40.23 11.27 15.73
CA ARG A 47 -39.07 11.03 14.89
C ARG A 47 -37.92 10.36 15.66
N LEU A 48 -37.72 10.73 16.93
CA LEU A 48 -36.75 10.08 17.80
C LEU A 48 -37.12 8.63 18.09
N ASP A 49 -38.39 8.34 18.39
CA ASP A 49 -38.87 6.98 18.61
C ASP A 49 -38.73 6.11 17.37
N GLN A 50 -39.01 6.65 16.19
CA GLN A 50 -38.78 5.97 14.92
C GLN A 50 -37.29 5.63 14.71
N LEU A 51 -36.39 6.60 14.86
CA LEU A 51 -34.94 6.39 14.72
C LEU A 51 -34.42 5.38 15.75
N ARG A 52 -34.99 5.38 16.97
CA ARG A 52 -34.66 4.41 18.01
C ARG A 52 -35.09 3.00 17.63
N ALA A 53 -36.28 2.84 17.06
CA ALA A 53 -36.75 1.54 16.58
C ALA A 53 -35.88 1.04 15.41
N GLU A 54 -35.61 1.89 14.42
CA GLU A 54 -34.77 1.55 13.26
C GLU A 54 -33.33 1.20 13.64
N SER A 55 -32.74 1.93 14.60
CA SER A 55 -31.40 1.61 15.11
C SER A 55 -31.40 0.30 15.89
N SER A 56 -32.44 0.04 16.70
CA SER A 56 -32.58 -1.23 17.42
C SER A 56 -32.68 -2.43 16.48
N THR A 57 -33.49 -2.35 15.42
CA THR A 57 -33.61 -3.43 14.43
C THR A 57 -32.29 -3.63 13.67
N LYS A 58 -31.61 -2.55 13.31
CA LYS A 58 -30.31 -2.66 12.62
C LYS A 58 -29.24 -3.29 13.50
N ILE A 59 -29.25 -3.03 14.81
CA ILE A 59 -28.35 -3.67 15.78
C ILE A 59 -28.66 -5.17 15.87
N THR A 60 -29.93 -5.58 15.93
CA THR A 60 -30.29 -7.00 15.99
C THR A 60 -29.84 -7.74 14.73
N ASP A 61 -30.07 -7.17 13.55
CA ASP A 61 -29.68 -7.78 12.27
C ASP A 61 -28.16 -7.95 12.15
N LEU A 62 -27.39 -6.91 12.51
CA LEU A 62 -25.93 -6.98 12.51
C LEU A 62 -25.40 -8.00 13.53
N THR A 63 -26.06 -8.12 14.68
CA THR A 63 -25.70 -9.10 15.71
C THR A 63 -25.95 -10.53 15.21
N GLU A 64 -27.06 -10.77 14.52
CA GLU A 64 -27.37 -12.07 13.92
C GLU A 64 -26.39 -12.43 12.80
N GLN A 65 -26.05 -11.47 11.92
CA GLN A 65 -25.03 -11.67 10.90
C GLN A 65 -23.67 -12.02 11.51
N LEU A 66 -23.24 -11.31 12.55
CA LEU A 66 -21.99 -11.60 13.26
C LEU A 66 -21.99 -13.01 13.86
N ASN A 67 -23.09 -13.41 14.51
CA ASN A 67 -23.23 -14.74 15.09
C ASN A 67 -23.18 -15.84 14.02
N SER A 68 -23.87 -15.65 12.89
CA SER A 68 -23.85 -16.60 11.77
C SER A 68 -22.46 -16.74 11.13
N SER A 69 -21.75 -15.63 10.96
CA SER A 69 -20.38 -15.61 10.44
C SER A 69 -19.41 -16.29 11.40
N THR A 70 -19.53 -16.03 12.69
CA THR A 70 -18.71 -16.64 13.75
C THR A 70 -18.93 -18.15 13.83
N ALA A 71 -20.19 -18.61 13.75
CA ALA A 71 -20.52 -20.03 13.71
C ALA A 71 -19.93 -20.71 12.46
N SER A 72 -20.00 -20.06 11.31
CA SER A 72 -19.42 -20.57 10.06
C SER A 72 -17.89 -20.66 10.14
N ALA A 73 -17.24 -19.63 10.68
CA ALA A 73 -15.79 -19.62 10.89
C ALA A 73 -15.34 -20.76 11.84
N ALA A 74 -16.07 -20.99 12.93
CA ALA A 74 -15.80 -22.09 13.84
C ALA A 74 -15.96 -23.47 13.17
N ALA A 75 -16.97 -23.64 12.30
CA ALA A 75 -17.15 -24.86 11.53
C ALA A 75 -16.00 -25.10 10.55
N PHE A 76 -15.57 -24.07 9.81
CA PHE A 76 -14.41 -24.15 8.91
C PHE A 76 -13.12 -24.48 9.65
N GLU A 77 -12.89 -23.87 10.82
CA GLU A 77 -11.71 -24.18 11.65
C GLU A 77 -11.72 -25.65 12.11
N GLN A 78 -12.89 -26.17 12.49
CA GLN A 78 -13.04 -27.57 12.88
C GLN A 78 -12.73 -28.52 11.71
N ASP A 79 -13.24 -28.24 10.52
CA ASP A 79 -12.99 -29.07 9.33
C ASP A 79 -11.53 -28.99 8.86
N LEU A 80 -10.89 -27.83 8.99
CA LEU A 80 -9.47 -27.67 8.74
C LEU A 80 -8.63 -28.52 9.72
N LYS A 81 -8.98 -28.55 11.01
CA LYS A 81 -8.32 -29.46 11.98
C LYS A 81 -8.52 -30.93 11.62
N LYS A 82 -9.73 -31.34 11.22
CA LYS A 82 -10.00 -32.72 10.78
C LYS A 82 -9.14 -33.10 9.57
N THR A 83 -9.12 -32.27 8.53
CA THR A 83 -8.33 -32.54 7.32
C THR A 83 -6.83 -32.60 7.60
N GLN A 84 -6.29 -31.71 8.44
CA GLN A 84 -4.90 -31.77 8.89
C GLN A 84 -4.59 -33.08 9.64
N SER A 85 -5.48 -33.52 10.54
CA SER A 85 -5.30 -34.77 11.27
C SER A 85 -5.32 -35.99 10.33
N ALA A 86 -6.20 -35.98 9.33
CA ALA A 86 -6.29 -37.05 8.32
C ALA A 86 -5.03 -37.09 7.45
N LEU A 87 -4.50 -35.94 7.04
CA LEU A 87 -3.27 -35.86 6.25
C LEU A 87 -2.05 -36.33 7.06
N ALA A 88 -1.96 -35.96 8.34
CA ALA A 88 -0.91 -36.47 9.23
C ALA A 88 -0.98 -37.99 9.38
N SER A 89 -2.18 -38.55 9.55
CA SER A 89 -2.40 -40.00 9.61
C SER A 89 -2.00 -40.69 8.30
N ALA A 90 -2.42 -40.16 7.15
CA ALA A 90 -2.05 -40.68 5.84
C ALA A 90 -0.53 -40.68 5.62
N ARG A 91 0.16 -39.61 6.03
CA ARG A 91 1.62 -39.51 5.93
C ARG A 91 2.32 -40.56 6.78
N ILE A 92 1.84 -40.83 7.99
CA ILE A 92 2.35 -41.91 8.84
C ILE A 92 2.13 -43.26 8.15
N HIS A 93 0.94 -43.52 7.59
CA HIS A 93 0.63 -44.75 6.87
C HIS A 93 1.59 -45.01 5.70
N VAL A 94 1.89 -43.99 4.88
CA VAL A 94 2.82 -44.12 3.76
C VAL A 94 4.23 -44.50 4.24
N VAL A 95 4.73 -43.85 5.30
CA VAL A 95 6.06 -44.15 5.85
C VAL A 95 6.11 -45.57 6.42
N VAL A 96 5.09 -45.96 7.19
CA VAL A 96 5.01 -47.30 7.80
C VAL A 96 4.92 -48.38 6.72
N PHE A 97 4.13 -48.16 5.68
CA PHE A 97 4.00 -49.11 4.57
C PHE A 97 5.34 -49.29 3.83
N ALA A 98 6.00 -48.20 3.45
CA ALA A 98 7.29 -48.25 2.78
C ALA A 98 8.37 -48.94 3.62
N GLU A 99 8.39 -48.70 4.94
CA GLU A 99 9.34 -49.36 5.85
C GLU A 99 9.01 -50.85 6.04
N SER A 100 7.72 -51.21 6.04
CA SER A 100 7.29 -52.62 6.13
C SER A 100 7.71 -53.42 4.89
N GLU A 101 7.63 -52.82 3.70
CA GLU A 101 8.06 -53.45 2.45
C GLU A 101 9.58 -53.67 2.43
N LYS A 102 10.36 -52.66 2.87
CA LYS A 102 11.82 -52.80 3.03
C LYS A 102 12.21 -53.91 3.99
N ARG A 103 11.51 -54.04 5.14
CA ARG A 103 11.75 -55.14 6.08
C ARG A 103 11.43 -56.49 5.46
N ALA A 104 10.31 -56.62 4.74
CA ALA A 104 9.94 -57.87 4.08
C ALA A 104 10.99 -58.31 3.05
N VAL A 105 11.54 -57.36 2.27
CA VAL A 105 12.64 -57.65 1.33
C VAL A 105 13.89 -58.10 2.06
N ALA A 106 14.31 -57.38 3.10
CA ALA A 106 15.48 -57.75 3.90
C ALA A 106 15.32 -59.13 4.58
N GLU A 107 14.13 -59.46 5.09
CA GLU A 107 13.83 -60.78 5.66
C GLU A 107 13.92 -61.89 4.61
N HIS A 108 13.42 -61.64 3.40
CA HIS A 108 13.54 -62.59 2.29
C HIS A 108 14.99 -62.83 1.89
N GLU A 109 15.79 -61.76 1.73
CA GLU A 109 17.21 -61.84 1.41
C GLU A 109 18.00 -62.58 2.50
N MET A 110 17.74 -62.29 3.78
CA MET A 110 18.33 -63.04 4.90
C MET A 110 17.96 -64.53 4.86
N GLY A 111 16.72 -64.86 4.48
CA GLY A 111 16.27 -66.23 4.28
C GLY A 111 17.08 -66.95 3.19
N LEU A 112 17.25 -66.31 2.04
CA LEU A 112 18.07 -66.83 0.94
C LEU A 112 19.54 -66.99 1.34
N MET A 113 20.13 -66.00 2.02
CA MET A 113 21.50 -66.09 2.53
C MET A 113 21.66 -67.24 3.53
N ARG A 114 20.68 -67.43 4.43
CA ARG A 114 20.68 -68.54 5.38
C ARG A 114 20.58 -69.89 4.66
N GLU A 115 19.73 -70.01 3.65
CA GLU A 115 19.61 -71.22 2.85
C GLU A 115 20.90 -71.52 2.08
N GLN A 116 21.51 -70.50 1.45
CA GLN A 116 22.79 -70.64 0.76
C GLN A 116 23.91 -71.07 1.71
N LEU A 117 23.96 -70.50 2.93
CA LEU A 117 24.92 -70.91 3.95
C LEU A 117 24.71 -72.37 4.39
N LEU A 118 23.45 -72.82 4.52
CA LEU A 118 23.14 -74.23 4.81
C LEU A 118 23.55 -75.15 3.65
N GLN A 119 23.30 -74.75 2.40
CA GLN A 119 23.76 -75.50 1.23
C GLN A 119 25.29 -75.58 1.19
N ASN A 120 26.00 -74.47 1.41
CA ASN A 120 27.46 -74.45 1.50
C ASN A 120 27.99 -75.34 2.63
N ALA A 121 27.38 -75.28 3.82
CA ALA A 121 27.73 -76.17 4.93
C ALA A 121 27.49 -77.65 4.58
N SER A 122 26.40 -77.96 3.88
CA SER A 122 26.10 -79.32 3.42
C SER A 122 27.08 -79.83 2.35
N LEU A 123 27.53 -78.96 1.44
CA LEU A 123 28.55 -79.28 0.44
C LEU A 123 29.91 -79.58 1.11
N LEU A 124 30.29 -78.75 2.09
CA LEU A 124 31.51 -78.95 2.88
C LEU A 124 31.44 -80.19 3.77
N ALA A 125 30.25 -80.54 4.26
CA ALA A 125 30.00 -81.76 5.03
C ALA A 125 29.77 -83.00 4.15
N SER A 126 29.69 -82.84 2.82
CA SER A 126 29.44 -83.96 1.90
C SER A 126 30.67 -84.88 1.81
N PRO A 127 30.48 -86.18 1.51
CA PRO A 127 31.57 -87.17 1.47
C PRO A 127 32.69 -86.85 0.47
N HIS A 128 32.46 -85.95 -0.49
CA HIS A 128 33.48 -85.49 -1.44
C HIS A 128 34.59 -84.66 -0.80
N PHE A 129 34.27 -83.87 0.25
CA PHE A 129 35.27 -83.13 1.03
C PHE A 129 35.82 -83.95 2.20
N SER A 130 35.02 -84.86 2.78
CA SER A 130 35.50 -85.78 3.83
C SER A 130 36.55 -86.78 3.33
N ARG A 131 36.65 -87.05 2.02
CA ARG A 131 37.72 -87.86 1.42
C ARG A 131 39.02 -87.11 1.10
N ALA A 132 39.03 -85.77 1.19
CA ALA A 132 40.23 -84.95 0.97
C ALA A 132 41.12 -84.82 2.23
N GLY A 133 40.95 -85.72 3.21
CA GLY A 133 41.83 -85.85 4.37
C GLY A 133 43.16 -86.51 4.04
N SER A 134 43.91 -85.95 3.07
CA SER A 134 45.37 -86.09 2.92
C SER A 134 45.82 -85.52 1.57
N MET A 135 45.92 -84.19 1.48
CA MET A 135 46.75 -83.54 0.47
C MET A 135 48.02 -83.06 1.16
N ARG A 136 49.03 -83.93 1.22
CA ARG A 136 50.41 -83.48 1.38
C ARG A 136 50.71 -82.56 0.20
N SER A 137 51.17 -81.34 0.51
CA SER A 137 51.68 -80.38 -0.46
C SER A 137 52.77 -81.06 -1.30
N GLU A 138 52.47 -81.38 -2.56
CA GLU A 138 53.48 -81.83 -3.52
C GLU A 138 53.83 -80.65 -4.43
N ASN A 139 55.00 -80.08 -4.15
CA ASN A 139 55.70 -79.20 -5.07
C ASN A 139 55.94 -79.94 -6.39
N GLY A 140 55.55 -79.32 -7.51
CA GLY A 140 56.27 -79.47 -8.76
C GLY A 140 55.47 -79.93 -9.97
N ARG A 141 54.78 -78.99 -10.64
CA ARG A 141 54.84 -78.88 -12.10
C ARG A 141 54.97 -77.40 -12.49
N GLN A 142 56.12 -77.10 -13.08
CA GLN A 142 56.54 -75.81 -13.62
C GLN A 142 55.67 -75.38 -14.82
N PRO A 143 55.59 -74.05 -15.09
CA PRO A 143 54.87 -73.48 -16.22
C PRO A 143 55.69 -73.66 -17.50
N PHE A 144 55.08 -74.29 -18.51
CA PHE A 144 55.64 -74.45 -19.86
C PHE A 144 54.43 -74.51 -20.81
N SER A 145 54.24 -73.64 -21.82
CA SER A 145 55.18 -72.77 -22.49
C SER A 145 54.47 -71.77 -23.42
N LEU A 146 55.26 -70.79 -23.87
CA LEU A 146 55.30 -70.22 -25.23
C LEU A 146 54.25 -69.15 -25.58
N SER A 147 54.55 -67.93 -25.18
CA SER A 147 54.32 -66.76 -26.04
C SER A 147 55.29 -66.79 -27.24
N GLY A 148 54.77 -66.96 -28.45
CA GLY A 148 55.42 -66.55 -29.70
C GLY A 148 54.83 -65.21 -30.19
N PRO A 149 55.55 -64.41 -31.00
CA PRO A 149 55.26 -62.98 -31.17
C PRO A 149 53.99 -62.66 -31.96
N ASP A 150 53.46 -63.59 -32.74
CA ASP A 150 52.18 -63.47 -33.44
C ASP A 150 51.60 -64.89 -33.61
N GLY A 151 50.34 -65.12 -33.23
CA GLY A 151 49.63 -66.33 -33.68
C GLY A 151 48.90 -67.15 -32.60
N ASN A 152 47.66 -66.76 -32.33
CA ASN A 152 46.47 -67.59 -32.11
C ASN A 152 46.61 -68.95 -31.41
N SER A 153 45.95 -69.08 -30.25
CA SER A 153 45.36 -70.35 -29.81
C SER A 153 43.85 -70.19 -29.66
N VAL A 154 43.12 -70.54 -30.71
CA VAL A 154 41.67 -70.69 -30.68
C VAL A 154 41.39 -72.18 -30.45
N SER A 155 40.82 -72.52 -29.30
CA SER A 155 40.16 -73.82 -29.11
C SER A 155 38.68 -73.65 -29.42
N PHE A 156 38.29 -74.08 -30.62
CA PHE A 156 36.88 -74.27 -31.00
C PHE A 156 36.39 -75.60 -30.41
N GLY A 157 35.49 -75.51 -29.43
CA GLY A 157 34.82 -76.67 -28.84
C GLY A 157 33.31 -76.43 -28.73
N GLY A 158 32.57 -76.75 -29.79
CA GLY A 158 31.12 -76.95 -29.77
C GLY A 158 30.27 -75.81 -30.34
N SER A 159 29.89 -75.89 -31.61
CA SER A 159 29.07 -74.94 -32.38
C SER A 159 27.61 -74.75 -31.90
N SER A 160 27.27 -75.16 -30.68
CA SER A 160 25.93 -75.00 -30.07
C SER A 160 25.93 -73.98 -28.92
N SER A 161 27.04 -73.80 -28.20
CA SER A 161 27.13 -72.84 -27.09
C SER A 161 27.21 -71.40 -27.58
N ASP A 162 27.81 -71.17 -28.74
CA ASP A 162 27.99 -69.82 -29.31
C ASP A 162 26.64 -69.17 -29.67
N LEU A 163 25.68 -69.97 -30.16
CA LEU A 163 24.33 -69.50 -30.47
C LEU A 163 23.54 -69.14 -29.20
N ASP A 164 23.69 -69.92 -28.14
CA ASP A 164 23.05 -69.66 -26.84
C ASP A 164 23.67 -68.44 -26.15
N GLU A 165 24.99 -68.23 -26.28
CA GLU A 165 25.69 -67.05 -25.77
C GLU A 165 25.29 -65.79 -26.54
N ILE A 166 25.17 -65.87 -27.88
CA ILE A 166 24.65 -64.77 -28.71
C ILE A 166 23.19 -64.45 -28.35
N ALA A 167 22.34 -65.46 -28.13
CA ALA A 167 20.95 -65.27 -27.70
C ALA A 167 20.87 -64.61 -26.31
N LEU A 168 21.76 -64.98 -25.39
CA LEU A 168 21.88 -64.36 -24.08
C LEU A 168 22.31 -62.89 -24.19
N ILE A 169 23.30 -62.59 -25.02
CA ILE A 169 23.77 -61.21 -25.28
C ILE A 169 22.63 -60.36 -25.85
N LEU A 170 21.87 -60.86 -26.82
CA LEU A 170 20.73 -60.13 -27.39
C LEU A 170 19.63 -59.87 -26.35
N ARG A 171 19.36 -60.85 -25.48
CA ARG A 171 18.40 -60.70 -24.38
C ARG A 171 18.85 -59.68 -23.35
N GLN A 172 20.14 -59.66 -23.02
CA GLN A 172 20.75 -58.66 -22.15
C GLN A 172 20.70 -57.27 -22.79
N GLN A 173 20.99 -57.16 -24.09
CA GLN A 173 20.92 -55.90 -24.84
C GLN A 173 19.48 -55.34 -24.84
N GLN A 174 18.48 -56.20 -25.03
CA GLN A 174 17.07 -55.83 -24.93
C GLN A 174 16.72 -55.32 -23.53
N MET A 175 17.14 -56.04 -22.49
CA MET A 175 16.91 -55.63 -21.10
C MET A 175 17.56 -54.28 -20.79
N ILE A 176 18.78 -54.03 -21.27
CA ILE A 176 19.49 -52.76 -21.11
C ILE A 176 18.74 -51.63 -21.82
N ASN A 177 18.24 -51.87 -23.04
CA ASN A 177 17.44 -50.89 -23.77
C ASN A 177 16.12 -50.57 -23.03
N ASP A 178 15.43 -51.59 -22.53
CA ASP A 178 14.19 -51.41 -21.76
C ASP A 178 14.42 -50.65 -20.44
N LEU A 179 15.58 -50.85 -19.81
CA LEU A 179 15.98 -50.11 -18.62
C LEU A 179 16.33 -48.65 -18.95
N ARG A 180 17.03 -48.39 -20.06
CA ARG A 180 17.33 -47.02 -20.52
C ARG A 180 16.06 -46.26 -20.86
N MET A 181 15.14 -46.86 -21.61
CA MET A 181 13.86 -46.24 -21.95
C MET A 181 13.04 -45.89 -20.70
N ARG A 182 12.97 -46.80 -19.72
CA ARG A 182 12.30 -46.53 -18.44
C ARG A 182 13.00 -45.43 -17.64
N ALA A 183 14.33 -45.42 -17.59
CA ALA A 183 15.09 -44.39 -16.89
C ALA A 183 14.86 -43.00 -17.50
N GLU A 184 14.89 -42.88 -18.84
CA GLU A 184 14.57 -41.62 -19.52
C GLU A 184 13.11 -41.20 -19.30
N GLN A 185 12.18 -42.14 -19.28
CA GLN A 185 10.78 -41.85 -18.96
C GLN A 185 10.63 -41.29 -17.54
N TYR A 186 11.26 -41.92 -16.55
CA TYR A 186 11.26 -41.41 -15.17
C TYR A 186 11.97 -40.06 -15.04
N GLN A 187 13.01 -39.80 -15.83
CA GLN A 187 13.69 -38.51 -15.85
C GLN A 187 12.76 -37.41 -16.38
N ARG A 188 12.10 -37.63 -17.53
CA ARG A 188 11.13 -36.67 -18.10
C ARG A 188 9.94 -36.45 -17.16
N GLU A 189 9.45 -37.51 -16.52
CA GLU A 189 8.33 -37.39 -15.57
C GLU A 189 8.75 -36.65 -14.29
N ASN A 190 9.96 -36.88 -13.77
CA ASN A 190 10.47 -36.09 -12.63
C ASN A 190 10.63 -34.62 -12.97
N GLU A 191 11.11 -34.30 -14.17
CA GLU A 191 11.22 -32.92 -14.65
C GLU A 191 9.84 -32.26 -14.78
N ARG A 192 8.87 -32.99 -15.33
CA ARG A 192 7.46 -32.55 -15.37
C ARG A 192 6.90 -32.29 -13.97
N LEU A 193 7.14 -33.19 -13.02
CA LEU A 193 6.69 -33.04 -11.63
C LEU A 193 7.36 -31.86 -10.93
N ARG A 194 8.67 -31.62 -11.14
CA ARG A 194 9.35 -30.42 -10.62
C ARG A 194 8.71 -29.15 -11.16
N ASN A 195 8.48 -29.06 -12.46
CA ASN A 195 7.85 -27.89 -13.08
C ASN A 195 6.44 -27.64 -12.52
N VAL A 196 5.66 -28.70 -12.27
CA VAL A 196 4.32 -28.58 -11.65
C VAL A 196 4.43 -28.07 -10.21
N VAL A 197 5.41 -28.55 -9.43
CA VAL A 197 5.64 -28.08 -8.05
C VAL A 197 6.08 -26.62 -8.04
N GLU A 198 7.00 -26.22 -8.90
CA GLU A 198 7.46 -24.84 -9.04
C GLU A 198 6.30 -23.91 -9.45
N ALA A 199 5.50 -24.30 -10.45
CA ALA A 199 4.31 -23.56 -10.85
C ALA A 199 3.29 -23.43 -9.71
N SER A 200 3.07 -24.51 -8.95
CA SER A 200 2.16 -24.48 -7.78
C SER A 200 2.67 -23.51 -6.71
N SER A 201 3.98 -23.49 -6.45
CA SER A 201 4.58 -22.55 -5.49
C SER A 201 4.43 -21.08 -5.91
N LEU A 202 4.49 -20.79 -7.22
CA LEU A 202 4.27 -19.46 -7.77
C LEU A 202 2.81 -19.03 -7.62
N VAL A 203 1.87 -19.95 -7.87
CA VAL A 203 0.43 -19.72 -7.66
C VAL A 203 0.15 -19.43 -6.18
N ASP A 204 0.65 -20.23 -5.25
CA ASP A 204 0.49 -19.98 -3.81
C ASP A 204 1.05 -18.61 -3.39
N SER A 205 2.19 -18.20 -3.95
CA SER A 205 2.79 -16.89 -3.69
C SER A 205 1.94 -15.74 -4.27
N LEU A 206 1.34 -15.93 -5.44
CA LEU A 206 0.41 -14.99 -6.04
C LEU A 206 -0.88 -14.89 -5.21
N GLU A 207 -1.46 -16.00 -4.78
CA GLU A 207 -2.66 -16.04 -3.94
C GLU A 207 -2.43 -15.34 -2.60
N LYS A 208 -1.28 -15.55 -1.95
CA LYS A 208 -0.90 -14.83 -0.73
C LYS A 208 -0.81 -13.32 -0.95
N ARG A 209 -0.15 -12.87 -2.04
CA ARG A 209 -0.04 -11.45 -2.37
C ARG A 209 -1.40 -10.82 -2.71
N THR A 210 -2.25 -11.55 -3.41
CA THR A 210 -3.62 -11.10 -3.74
C THR A 210 -4.47 -11.00 -2.48
N SER A 211 -4.37 -12.00 -1.59
CA SER A 211 -5.06 -12.00 -0.29
C SER A 211 -4.61 -10.84 0.59
N LEU A 212 -3.29 -10.58 0.67
CA LEU A 212 -2.74 -9.44 1.41
C LEU A 212 -3.26 -8.11 0.86
N ARG A 213 -3.22 -7.90 -0.46
CA ARG A 213 -3.76 -6.67 -1.08
C ARG A 213 -5.26 -6.49 -0.81
N SER A 214 -6.04 -7.58 -0.82
CA SER A 214 -7.47 -7.52 -0.50
C SER A 214 -7.72 -7.12 0.96
N PHE A 215 -6.92 -7.67 1.89
CA PHE A 215 -6.98 -7.33 3.30
C PHE A 215 -6.58 -5.87 3.55
N GLU A 216 -5.47 -5.40 2.96
CA GLU A 216 -5.02 -4.02 3.05
C GLU A 216 -6.05 -3.04 2.49
N SER A 217 -6.66 -3.38 1.35
CA SER A 217 -7.74 -2.59 0.75
C SER A 217 -8.96 -2.51 1.67
N HIS A 218 -9.35 -3.62 2.31
CA HIS A 218 -10.47 -3.63 3.24
C HIS A 218 -10.17 -2.80 4.49
N LYS A 219 -8.96 -2.92 5.04
CA LYS A 219 -8.51 -2.12 6.18
C LYS A 219 -8.44 -0.62 5.87
N LEU A 220 -8.01 -0.26 4.67
CA LEU A 220 -8.01 1.12 4.21
C LEU A 220 -9.45 1.66 4.11
N GLN A 221 -10.38 0.88 3.57
CA GLN A 221 -11.80 1.24 3.51
C GLN A 221 -12.43 1.40 4.91
N GLU A 222 -12.11 0.53 5.86
CA GLU A 222 -12.54 0.67 7.26
C GLU A 222 -12.05 2.01 7.86
N LEU A 223 -10.76 2.34 7.68
CA LEU A 223 -10.14 3.57 8.16
C LEU A 223 -10.75 4.81 7.51
N GLU A 224 -10.98 4.79 6.20
CA GLU A 224 -11.67 5.87 5.48
C GLU A 224 -13.07 6.09 6.02
N SER A 225 -13.83 5.01 6.27
CA SER A 225 -15.17 5.12 6.85
C SER A 225 -15.15 5.71 8.27
N ALA A 226 -14.16 5.35 9.09
CA ALA A 226 -14.01 5.88 10.44
C ALA A 226 -13.62 7.36 10.42
N TYR A 227 -12.72 7.75 9.52
CA TYR A 227 -12.34 9.14 9.29
C TYR A 227 -13.53 9.98 8.83
N SER A 228 -14.33 9.50 7.87
CA SER A 228 -15.54 10.19 7.42
C SER A 228 -16.56 10.37 8.56
N LYS A 229 -16.78 9.36 9.39
CA LYS A 229 -17.67 9.48 10.57
C LYS A 229 -17.16 10.52 11.56
N MET A 230 -15.87 10.50 11.88
CA MET A 230 -15.25 11.46 12.79
C MET A 230 -15.34 12.88 12.23
N LYS A 231 -15.09 13.07 10.94
CA LYS A 231 -15.24 14.36 10.25
C LYS A 231 -16.66 14.90 10.39
N LEU A 232 -17.68 14.06 10.11
CA LEU A 232 -19.09 14.44 10.22
C LEU A 232 -19.50 14.78 11.66
N GLU A 233 -19.05 14.01 12.65
CA GLU A 233 -19.30 14.33 14.07
C GLU A 233 -18.65 15.66 14.47
N PHE A 234 -17.43 15.94 13.98
CA PHE A 234 -16.75 17.19 14.27
C PHE A 234 -17.43 18.39 13.61
N GLU A 235 -17.87 18.25 12.35
CA GLU A 235 -18.69 19.25 11.65
C GLU A 235 -20.00 19.52 12.40
N ARG A 236 -20.66 18.46 12.89
CA ARG A 236 -21.87 18.56 13.73
C ARG A 236 -21.60 19.31 15.03
N LEU A 237 -20.52 18.99 15.75
CA LEU A 237 -20.13 19.67 16.99
C LEU A 237 -19.78 21.14 16.76
N VAL A 238 -19.13 21.46 15.63
CA VAL A 238 -18.83 22.85 15.24
C VAL A 238 -20.12 23.62 14.93
N ALA A 239 -21.09 23.00 14.24
CA ALA A 239 -22.40 23.59 13.98
C ALA A 239 -23.21 23.80 15.27
N GLU A 240 -23.30 22.79 16.15
CA GLU A 240 -24.00 22.86 17.43
C GLU A 240 -23.43 23.97 18.34
N LYS A 241 -22.10 24.17 18.30
CA LYS A 241 -21.43 25.26 19.04
C LYS A 241 -21.72 26.65 18.44
N ALA A 242 -21.82 26.74 17.11
CA ALA A 242 -22.20 27.98 16.45
C ALA A 242 -23.67 28.34 16.77
N ASP A 243 -24.56 27.35 16.74
CA ASP A 243 -25.99 27.50 17.06
C ASP A 243 -26.22 27.86 18.54
N ALA A 244 -25.34 27.41 19.45
CA ALA A 244 -25.34 27.77 20.86
C ALA A 244 -24.85 29.22 21.15
N GLY A 245 -24.57 30.02 20.12
CA GLY A 245 -24.12 31.42 20.25
C GLY A 245 -22.68 31.57 20.75
N LEU A 246 -21.92 30.46 20.83
CA LEU A 246 -20.49 30.43 21.17
C LEU A 246 -19.65 30.47 19.89
N GLU A 247 -19.88 31.49 19.06
CA GLU A 247 -19.17 31.74 17.80
C GLU A 247 -17.68 32.01 18.03
N ASN A 248 -16.92 30.96 18.31
CA ASN A 248 -15.47 31.02 18.32
C ASN A 248 -15.02 30.65 16.90
N MET A 249 -15.15 31.61 15.99
CA MET A 249 -14.87 31.48 14.55
C MET A 249 -13.45 30.98 14.24
N ASN A 250 -12.56 31.06 15.23
CA ASN A 250 -11.19 30.56 15.18
C ASN A 250 -11.11 29.02 15.09
N VAL A 251 -12.02 28.28 15.73
CA VAL A 251 -11.97 26.80 15.75
C VAL A 251 -12.43 26.22 14.42
N LYS A 252 -13.48 26.81 13.82
CA LYS A 252 -13.98 26.41 12.50
C LYS A 252 -12.95 26.69 11.40
N LEU A 253 -12.37 27.89 11.38
CA LEU A 253 -11.31 28.25 10.42
C LEU A 253 -10.04 27.39 10.56
N LEU A 254 -9.64 27.04 11.79
CA LEU A 254 -8.51 26.12 12.02
C LEU A 254 -8.81 24.71 11.51
N PHE A 255 -10.04 24.24 11.71
CA PHE A 255 -10.49 22.93 11.27
C PHE A 255 -10.58 22.84 9.75
N ASP A 256 -11.21 23.82 9.10
CA ASP A 256 -11.32 23.89 7.64
C ASP A 256 -9.92 23.90 7.01
N ARG A 257 -9.00 24.70 7.55
CA ARG A 257 -7.59 24.72 7.11
C ARG A 257 -6.89 23.38 7.32
N LEU A 258 -7.13 22.69 8.45
CA LEU A 258 -6.54 21.38 8.74
C LEU A 258 -7.05 20.29 7.79
N ILE A 259 -8.33 20.32 7.44
CA ILE A 259 -8.92 19.39 6.48
C ILE A 259 -8.36 19.65 5.09
N GLU A 260 -8.34 20.90 4.64
CA GLU A 260 -7.78 21.27 3.34
C GLU A 260 -6.29 20.86 3.20
N ASP A 261 -5.48 21.10 4.24
CA ASP A 261 -4.08 20.66 4.26
C ASP A 261 -3.94 19.12 4.25
N ASN A 262 -4.84 18.40 4.94
CA ASN A 262 -4.83 16.94 4.96
C ASN A 262 -5.26 16.34 3.61
N ASP A 263 -6.30 16.91 3.00
CA ASP A 263 -6.79 16.52 1.68
C ASP A 263 -5.69 16.75 0.62
N ARG A 264 -5.01 17.90 0.67
CA ARG A 264 -3.85 18.19 -0.18
C ARG A 264 -2.73 17.16 -0.01
N ARG A 265 -2.38 16.81 1.23
CA ARG A 265 -1.35 15.78 1.48
C ARG A 265 -1.76 14.38 1.01
N ARG A 266 -3.06 14.05 1.04
CA ARG A 266 -3.58 12.79 0.48
C ARG A 266 -3.48 12.77 -1.04
N GLU A 267 -3.78 13.88 -1.71
CA GLU A 267 -3.62 14.04 -3.16
C GLU A 267 -2.15 13.91 -3.57
N GLU A 268 -1.24 14.65 -2.92
CA GLU A 268 0.20 14.54 -3.17
C GLU A 268 0.74 13.11 -2.95
N SER A 269 0.24 12.41 -1.92
CA SER A 269 0.63 11.01 -1.65
C SER A 269 0.05 10.02 -2.66
N ALA A 270 -1.10 10.32 -3.26
CA ALA A 270 -1.68 9.51 -4.33
C ALA A 270 -0.91 9.71 -5.64
N GLU A 271 -0.55 10.95 -5.96
CA GLU A 271 0.29 11.28 -7.12
C GLU A 271 1.68 10.63 -7.04
N LEU A 272 2.36 10.72 -5.88
CA LEU A 272 3.65 10.06 -5.67
C LEU A 272 3.58 8.55 -5.88
N ARG A 273 2.52 7.89 -5.37
CA ARG A 273 2.30 6.46 -5.58
C ARG A 273 2.05 6.13 -7.06
N ALA A 274 1.30 6.96 -7.78
CA ALA A 274 1.07 6.79 -9.21
C ALA A 274 2.36 6.97 -10.02
N MET A 275 3.19 7.97 -9.70
CA MET A 275 4.49 8.19 -10.33
C MET A 275 5.44 7.01 -10.11
N LEU A 276 5.56 6.53 -8.86
CA LEU A 276 6.37 5.36 -8.53
C LEU A 276 5.87 4.11 -9.26
N SER A 277 4.56 3.88 -9.29
CA SER A 277 3.96 2.75 -10.03
C SER A 277 4.29 2.81 -11.53
N THR A 278 4.16 3.99 -12.13
CA THR A 278 4.46 4.21 -13.56
C THR A 278 5.95 3.99 -13.86
N ARG A 279 6.85 4.42 -12.99
CA ARG A 279 8.31 4.18 -13.12
C ARG A 279 8.66 2.70 -12.95
N PHE A 280 8.08 2.00 -11.97
CA PHE A 280 8.27 0.55 -11.80
C PHE A 280 7.78 -0.23 -13.02
N GLU A 281 6.64 0.16 -13.59
CA GLU A 281 6.09 -0.48 -14.79
C GLU A 281 7.00 -0.25 -16.01
N ARG A 282 7.51 0.97 -16.19
CA ARG A 282 8.53 1.28 -17.23
C ARG A 282 9.84 0.52 -17.01
N GLN A 283 10.32 0.40 -15.78
CA GLN A 283 11.52 -0.38 -15.45
C GLN A 283 11.31 -1.88 -15.66
N SER A 284 10.14 -2.41 -15.31
CA SER A 284 9.79 -3.82 -15.53
C SER A 284 9.68 -4.16 -17.02
N LEU A 285 9.20 -3.22 -17.84
CA LEU A 285 9.16 -3.35 -19.30
C LEU A 285 10.57 -3.32 -19.92
N LEU A 286 11.49 -2.51 -19.38
CA LEU A 286 12.89 -2.46 -19.82
C LEU A 286 13.71 -3.66 -19.31
N ALA A 287 13.38 -4.21 -18.14
CA ALA A 287 14.00 -5.41 -17.57
C ALA A 287 13.48 -6.74 -18.19
N GLY A 288 12.42 -6.69 -19.00
CA GLY A 288 11.90 -7.84 -19.74
C GLY A 288 12.78 -8.30 -20.91
N GLY A 289 13.81 -7.52 -21.27
CA GLY A 289 14.87 -7.95 -22.18
C GLY A 289 15.92 -8.77 -21.44
N SER A 290 15.70 -10.09 -21.31
CA SER A 290 16.69 -11.02 -20.76
C SER A 290 18.03 -10.89 -21.51
N PRO A 291 19.16 -10.58 -20.83
CA PRO A 291 20.47 -10.80 -21.42
C PRO A 291 20.68 -12.31 -21.45
N ARG A 292 20.77 -12.84 -22.67
CA ARG A 292 21.10 -14.23 -22.97
C ARG A 292 22.30 -14.68 -22.13
N PRO A 293 22.26 -15.81 -21.41
CA PRO A 293 23.32 -16.20 -20.50
C PRO A 293 24.42 -16.93 -21.27
N ASP A 294 25.16 -16.22 -22.12
CA ASP A 294 26.46 -16.71 -22.59
C ASP A 294 27.28 -15.60 -23.24
N SER A 295 27.96 -14.80 -22.43
CA SER A 295 29.19 -14.11 -22.81
C SER A 295 29.72 -13.39 -21.58
N GLY A 296 30.83 -13.86 -21.02
CA GLY A 296 31.54 -13.20 -19.93
C GLY A 296 32.03 -11.82 -20.38
N HIS A 297 31.24 -10.78 -20.11
CA HIS A 297 31.65 -9.38 -20.20
C HIS A 297 31.05 -8.63 -19.01
N TRP A 298 31.67 -8.81 -17.84
CA TRP A 298 31.60 -7.78 -16.81
C TRP A 298 32.63 -6.71 -17.19
N SER A 299 32.23 -5.70 -17.96
CA SER A 299 32.83 -4.35 -17.99
C SER A 299 32.22 -3.48 -19.08
N ALA A 300 31.94 -2.22 -18.69
CA ALA A 300 31.73 -1.03 -19.49
C ALA A 300 30.31 -0.76 -20.05
N GLY A 301 29.59 0.13 -19.36
CA GLY A 301 28.49 0.93 -19.91
C GLY A 301 27.24 0.96 -19.01
N HIS A 302 26.84 2.16 -18.59
CA HIS A 302 25.63 2.49 -17.80
C HIS A 302 25.77 2.48 -16.27
N SER A 303 26.87 3.05 -15.78
CA SER A 303 26.77 3.99 -14.66
C SER A 303 26.55 5.38 -15.28
N ASP A 304 25.31 5.85 -15.35
CA ASP A 304 24.96 7.28 -15.28
C ASP A 304 23.43 7.47 -15.27
N ASP A 305 22.99 8.23 -14.27
CA ASP A 305 21.78 9.07 -14.21
C ASP A 305 20.38 8.47 -14.43
N GLY A 306 19.91 7.67 -13.47
CA GLY A 306 18.47 7.45 -13.27
C GLY A 306 17.94 7.89 -11.90
N SER A 307 18.82 8.08 -10.91
CA SER A 307 18.46 8.43 -9.53
C SER A 307 18.67 9.90 -9.19
N SER A 308 19.56 10.61 -9.90
CA SER A 308 19.82 12.05 -9.78
C SER A 308 18.65 12.88 -10.30
N ASP A 309 18.06 12.48 -11.43
CA ASP A 309 16.87 13.08 -12.02
C ASP A 309 15.68 13.13 -11.07
N LEU A 310 15.51 12.16 -10.17
CA LEU A 310 14.38 12.11 -9.24
C LEU A 310 14.51 13.18 -8.14
N ASP A 311 15.70 13.32 -7.55
CA ASP A 311 15.95 14.35 -6.55
C ASP A 311 15.88 15.75 -7.18
N GLU A 312 16.34 15.89 -8.43
CA GLU A 312 16.28 17.14 -9.18
C GLU A 312 14.84 17.50 -9.60
N GLU A 313 14.06 16.53 -10.09
CA GLU A 313 12.64 16.68 -10.43
C GLU A 313 11.79 17.01 -9.18
N LEU A 314 12.00 16.32 -8.06
CA LEU A 314 11.34 16.64 -6.78
C LEU A 314 11.76 18.02 -6.23
N CYS A 315 13.01 18.43 -6.43
CA CYS A 315 13.49 19.77 -6.07
C CYS A 315 12.83 20.86 -6.93
N LEU A 316 12.76 20.66 -8.25
CA LEU A 316 12.12 21.59 -9.18
C LEU A 316 10.61 21.67 -8.95
N GLU A 317 9.95 20.55 -8.66
CA GLU A 317 8.53 20.52 -8.37
C GLU A 317 8.22 21.21 -7.04
N ARG A 318 9.05 20.98 -6.00
CA ARG A 318 8.98 21.73 -4.73
C ARG A 318 9.17 23.24 -4.96
N GLN A 319 10.14 23.66 -5.77
CA GLN A 319 10.36 25.06 -6.10
C GLN A 319 9.18 25.65 -6.88
N CYS A 320 8.60 24.91 -7.82
CA CYS A 320 7.41 25.32 -8.56
C CYS A 320 6.20 25.54 -7.63
N ARG A 321 6.00 24.66 -6.63
CA ARG A 321 4.93 24.83 -5.63
C ARG A 321 5.18 26.06 -4.75
N GLN A 322 6.42 26.30 -4.32
CA GLN A 322 6.78 27.50 -3.55
C GLN A 322 6.56 28.79 -4.35
N LEU A 323 6.93 28.80 -5.63
CA LEU A 323 6.70 29.94 -6.52
C LEU A 323 5.21 30.18 -6.79
N LYS A 324 4.41 29.12 -6.97
CA LYS A 324 2.95 29.23 -7.08
C LYS A 324 2.32 29.83 -5.82
N ALA A 325 2.69 29.32 -4.63
CA ALA A 325 2.19 29.85 -3.37
C ALA A 325 2.58 31.32 -3.16
N LEU A 326 3.80 31.70 -3.55
CA LEU A 326 4.26 33.09 -3.50
C LEU A 326 3.48 33.98 -4.48
N ALA A 327 3.23 33.51 -5.70
CA ALA A 327 2.42 34.23 -6.69
C ALA A 327 0.97 34.42 -6.23
N GLU A 328 0.36 33.40 -5.63
CA GLU A 328 -0.99 33.49 -5.07
C GLU A 328 -1.07 34.48 -3.90
N ASN A 329 -0.06 34.48 -3.03
CA ASN A 329 0.02 35.43 -1.91
C ASN A 329 0.19 36.87 -2.42
N LEU A 330 1.09 37.09 -3.39
CA LEU A 330 1.26 38.41 -4.01
C LEU A 330 -0.01 38.88 -4.71
N ASN A 331 -0.72 38.00 -5.42
CA ASN A 331 -2.03 38.33 -6.01
C ASN A 331 -3.06 38.74 -4.96
N ARG A 332 -3.09 38.05 -3.81
CA ARG A 332 -3.98 38.40 -2.70
C ARG A 332 -3.66 39.79 -2.14
N VAL A 333 -2.38 40.08 -1.91
CA VAL A 333 -1.92 41.39 -1.46
C VAL A 333 -2.24 42.49 -2.48
N LEU A 334 -2.05 42.23 -3.78
CA LEU A 334 -2.42 43.17 -4.84
C LEU A 334 -3.93 43.44 -4.87
N MET A 335 -4.77 42.41 -4.73
CA MET A 335 -6.22 42.61 -4.64
C MET A 335 -6.60 43.47 -3.42
N ASP A 336 -5.98 43.25 -2.27
CA ASP A 336 -6.26 44.02 -1.06
C ASP A 336 -5.80 45.48 -1.19
N ARG A 337 -4.63 45.71 -1.80
CA ARG A 337 -4.15 47.06 -2.14
C ARG A 337 -5.06 47.75 -3.16
N ASN A 338 -5.53 47.04 -4.18
CA ASN A 338 -6.47 47.60 -5.16
C ASN A 338 -7.80 47.98 -4.52
N ARG A 339 -8.34 47.14 -3.63
CA ARG A 339 -9.54 47.49 -2.83
C ARG A 339 -9.31 48.71 -1.94
N GLU A 340 -8.12 48.85 -1.39
CA GLU A 340 -7.74 50.01 -0.57
C GLU A 340 -7.62 51.29 -1.42
N ILE A 341 -7.05 51.19 -2.63
CA ILE A 341 -7.01 52.27 -3.62
C ILE A 341 -8.44 52.69 -3.98
N GLU A 342 -9.33 51.76 -4.35
CA GLU A 342 -10.73 52.07 -4.65
C GLU A 342 -11.44 52.78 -3.48
N LYS A 343 -11.19 52.35 -2.24
CA LYS A 343 -11.71 53.02 -1.04
C LYS A 343 -11.14 54.43 -0.85
N LEU A 344 -9.87 54.65 -1.18
CA LEU A 344 -9.23 55.95 -1.11
C LEU A 344 -9.72 56.88 -2.23
N GLU A 345 -9.86 56.39 -3.45
CA GLU A 345 -10.43 57.11 -4.59
C GLU A 345 -11.88 57.50 -4.33
N LYS A 346 -12.68 56.59 -3.77
CA LYS A 346 -14.06 56.89 -3.35
C LYS A 346 -14.10 57.99 -2.30
N ARG A 347 -13.24 57.93 -1.29
CA ARG A 347 -13.11 59.01 -0.29
C ARG A 347 -12.63 60.32 -0.92
N LEU A 348 -11.73 60.28 -1.89
CA LEU A 348 -11.27 61.46 -2.60
C LEU A 348 -12.42 62.11 -3.39
N LEU A 349 -13.20 61.30 -4.12
CA LEU A 349 -14.39 61.75 -4.85
C LEU A 349 -15.46 62.32 -3.92
N GLU A 350 -15.65 61.74 -2.73
CA GLU A 350 -16.58 62.22 -1.71
C GLU A 350 -16.08 63.49 -0.97
N THR A 351 -14.77 63.70 -0.89
CA THR A 351 -14.15 64.87 -0.23
C THR A 351 -13.78 66.00 -1.18
N THR A 352 -13.87 65.79 -2.50
CA THR A 352 -13.69 66.84 -3.50
C THR A 352 -15.04 67.52 -3.74
N PRO A 353 -15.26 68.75 -3.25
CA PRO A 353 -16.49 69.48 -3.58
C PRO A 353 -16.52 69.76 -5.09
N ALA A 354 -17.70 69.63 -5.69
CA ALA A 354 -17.98 70.07 -7.05
C ALA A 354 -17.76 71.59 -7.17
N PHE A 355 -16.53 72.02 -7.41
CA PHE A 355 -16.23 73.36 -7.92
C PHE A 355 -16.40 73.33 -9.43
N VAL A 356 -17.62 73.62 -9.87
CA VAL A 356 -17.85 74.17 -11.20
C VAL A 356 -17.52 75.66 -11.11
N SER A 357 -16.44 76.11 -11.76
CA SER A 357 -16.53 77.04 -12.90
C SER A 357 -15.25 77.86 -13.10
N SER A 358 -14.82 77.91 -14.38
CA SER A 358 -14.22 79.05 -15.12
C SER A 358 -12.80 78.79 -15.69
N SER A 359 -12.73 78.45 -16.99
CA SER A 359 -11.57 78.66 -17.90
C SER A 359 -11.29 80.18 -18.08
N PRO A 360 -10.23 80.67 -18.80
CA PRO A 360 -9.24 80.03 -19.71
C PRO A 360 -7.76 80.53 -19.61
N ALA A 361 -6.87 79.94 -20.45
CA ALA A 361 -5.48 80.31 -20.78
C ALA A 361 -4.44 80.13 -19.64
N TYR A 362 -3.34 79.38 -19.80
CA TYR A 362 -2.23 79.62 -20.73
C TYR A 362 -1.48 78.33 -21.11
N SER A 363 -1.04 78.31 -22.37
CA SER A 363 -0.02 77.45 -22.98
C SER A 363 1.36 77.67 -22.34
N THR A 364 2.09 76.61 -21.97
CA THR A 364 3.38 76.11 -22.54
C THR A 364 4.15 75.48 -21.36
N PHE A 365 5.00 74.44 -21.39
CA PHE A 365 5.93 73.88 -22.37
C PHE A 365 6.17 72.40 -22.04
N THR A 366 6.52 71.65 -23.08
CA THR A 366 7.13 70.31 -23.21
C THR A 366 7.99 69.79 -22.05
N THR A 367 7.99 68.47 -21.80
CA THR A 367 9.17 67.58 -21.93
C THR A 367 8.74 66.11 -21.95
N ASP A 368 9.17 65.39 -22.99
CA ASP A 368 9.16 63.94 -23.16
C ASP A 368 9.62 63.15 -21.92
N ARG A 369 9.00 61.98 -21.67
CA ARG A 369 9.76 60.77 -21.30
C ARG A 369 8.95 59.47 -21.46
N SER A 370 9.26 58.79 -22.56
CA SER A 370 9.01 57.40 -22.89
C SER A 370 9.72 56.42 -21.95
N TRP A 371 9.02 55.79 -20.99
CA TRP A 371 9.57 54.71 -20.16
C TRP A 371 8.62 53.50 -20.15
N TRP A 372 8.35 52.94 -21.33
CA TRP A 372 7.88 51.56 -21.48
C TRP A 372 8.86 50.85 -22.41
N SER A 373 9.87 50.22 -21.81
CA SER A 373 10.75 49.26 -22.48
C SER A 373 10.82 48.03 -21.60
N SER A 374 10.32 46.90 -22.12
CA SER A 374 10.42 45.57 -21.53
C SER A 374 11.88 45.21 -21.19
N PRO A 375 12.16 44.49 -20.09
CA PRO A 375 13.46 43.86 -19.91
C PRO A 375 13.59 42.63 -20.82
N PRO A 376 14.80 42.31 -21.32
CA PRO A 376 15.02 41.28 -22.32
C PRO A 376 15.19 39.88 -21.70
N THR A 377 14.81 38.86 -22.48
CA THR A 377 15.15 37.46 -22.27
C THR A 377 16.66 37.26 -22.19
N PRO A 378 17.23 36.58 -21.19
CA PRO A 378 18.63 36.20 -21.21
C PRO A 378 18.81 34.82 -21.86
N ALA A 379 19.66 34.75 -22.88
CA ALA A 379 20.31 33.52 -23.35
C ALA A 379 21.60 33.30 -22.54
N PRO A 380 22.14 32.06 -22.48
CA PRO A 380 22.98 31.59 -21.39
C PRO A 380 24.46 31.94 -21.58
N SER A 381 25.16 32.32 -20.50
CA SER A 381 26.63 32.31 -20.44
C SER A 381 27.16 32.48 -19.00
N GLU A 382 27.77 31.39 -18.53
CA GLU A 382 29.03 31.28 -17.78
C GLU A 382 29.34 32.20 -16.57
N CYS A 383 29.32 31.55 -15.39
CA CYS A 383 30.29 31.58 -14.28
C CYS A 383 31.19 32.84 -14.11
N GLY A 384 30.94 33.59 -13.03
CA GLY A 384 31.87 34.59 -12.50
C GLY A 384 31.46 35.06 -11.11
N THR A 385 32.16 34.57 -10.08
CA THR A 385 31.99 34.84 -8.64
C THR A 385 32.04 36.33 -8.26
N ARG A 386 30.97 36.87 -7.68
CA ARG A 386 31.01 38.12 -6.86
C ARG A 386 31.22 37.78 -5.37
N PRO A 387 31.95 38.62 -4.59
CA PRO A 387 32.32 38.31 -3.21
C PRO A 387 31.12 38.38 -2.24
N LEU A 388 31.12 37.47 -1.25
CA LEU A 388 30.08 37.32 -0.21
C LEU A 388 29.83 38.58 0.65
N ALA A 389 30.76 39.53 0.67
CA ALA A 389 30.66 40.73 1.49
C ALA A 389 29.54 41.68 1.02
N ASP A 390 29.35 41.82 -0.29
CA ASP A 390 28.33 42.72 -0.85
C ASP A 390 26.92 42.15 -0.67
N ARG A 391 26.77 40.81 -0.71
CA ARG A 391 25.49 40.12 -0.44
C ARG A 391 25.06 40.23 1.02
N LEU A 392 26.00 40.30 1.96
CA LEU A 392 25.69 40.42 3.38
C LEU A 392 25.34 41.86 3.78
N SER A 393 25.89 42.88 3.11
CA SER A 393 25.53 44.28 3.37
C SER A 393 24.09 44.59 2.94
N GLU A 394 23.64 44.08 1.79
CA GLU A 394 22.24 44.18 1.34
C GLU A 394 21.27 43.42 2.25
N MET A 395 21.68 42.27 2.80
CA MET A 395 20.89 41.53 3.78
C MET A 395 20.77 42.27 5.13
N CYS A 396 21.82 42.98 5.56
CA CYS A 396 21.78 43.73 6.82
C CYS A 396 20.90 44.98 6.72
N GLU A 397 20.89 45.69 5.59
CA GLU A 397 19.99 46.84 5.39
C GLU A 397 18.52 46.44 5.28
N THR A 398 18.23 45.26 4.71
CA THR A 398 16.85 44.72 4.63
C THR A 398 16.34 44.16 5.95
N VAL A 399 17.21 43.63 6.82
CA VAL A 399 16.83 43.13 8.15
C VAL A 399 16.56 44.28 9.14
N LEU A 400 17.20 45.44 8.98
CA LEU A 400 16.98 46.60 9.85
C LEU A 400 15.60 47.25 9.68
N PHE A 401 14.96 47.10 8.52
CA PHE A 401 13.61 47.66 8.27
C PHE A 401 12.46 46.73 8.66
N ALA A 402 12.73 45.46 8.99
CA ALA A 402 11.69 44.44 9.10
C ALA A 402 11.39 43.91 10.51
N ALA A 403 12.15 44.24 11.57
CA ALA A 403 11.84 43.61 12.87
C ALA A 403 12.35 44.31 14.14
N PRO A 404 11.54 45.17 14.78
CA PRO A 404 11.64 45.43 16.22
C PRO A 404 11.51 44.13 17.05
N SER A 405 10.83 43.11 16.51
CA SER A 405 10.53 41.83 17.16
C SER A 405 11.71 40.85 17.27
N VAL A 406 12.70 40.93 16.37
CA VAL A 406 13.90 40.06 16.43
C VAL A 406 14.90 40.57 17.48
N ILE A 407 15.02 41.89 17.63
CA ILE A 407 15.81 42.53 18.70
C ILE A 407 15.20 42.24 20.08
N ALA A 408 13.87 42.22 20.19
CA ALA A 408 13.17 41.87 21.43
C ALA A 408 13.37 40.40 21.84
N MET A 409 13.35 39.45 20.89
CA MET A 409 13.64 38.04 21.18
C MET A 409 15.10 37.80 21.57
N TRP A 410 16.04 38.49 20.91
CA TRP A 410 17.47 38.33 21.23
C TRP A 410 17.84 38.92 22.60
N LEU A 411 17.24 40.06 22.99
CA LEU A 411 17.41 40.64 24.33
C LEU A 411 16.76 39.81 25.43
N ALA A 412 15.63 39.15 25.15
CA ALA A 412 14.96 38.24 26.08
C ALA A 412 15.76 36.95 26.31
N TYR A 413 16.48 36.46 25.29
CA TYR A 413 17.30 35.26 25.39
C TYR A 413 18.61 35.47 26.16
N ASN A 414 19.20 36.67 26.10
CA ASN A 414 20.50 36.96 26.73
C ASN A 414 20.43 37.55 28.16
N LYS A 415 19.23 37.73 28.73
CA LYS A 415 19.03 38.18 30.12
C LYS A 415 18.34 37.15 31.03
N GLY A 416 18.21 35.91 30.55
CA GLY A 416 17.74 34.76 31.33
C GLY A 416 18.87 34.05 32.05
#